data_AF-A0A1G4X126-F1
#
_entry.id   AF-A0A1G4X126-F1
#
_cell.length_a   1.000
_cell.length_b   1.000
_cell.length_c   1.000
_cell.angle_alpha   90.00
_cell.angle_beta   90.00
_cell.angle_gamma   90.00
#
_symmetry.space_group_name_H-M   'P 1'
#
loop_
_entity.id
_entity.type
_entity.pdbx_description
1 polymer ?
#
loop_
_entity_poly.entity_id
_entity_poly.type
_entity_poly.pdbx_seq_one_letter_code
_entity_poly.pdbx_strand_id
1 'polypeptide(L)'
;MTLAGAALGGAAVWGSPVVAHADAVAYLVNVTVRPGYGFPDAQAALAYGNGVCDQLRSGTGYPSIMAGVKRDLGTSDEYQASYLITQAANELCPAAIWQLRHSAAGYHLESE
;
A
#
# COMPACT_ATOMS: atom_id res chain seq x y z
N MET A 1 -55.09 -30.22 -6.34
CA MET A 1 -54.95 -28.94 -7.07
C MET A 1 -53.70 -28.25 -6.56
N THR A 2 -52.63 -28.29 -7.35
CA THR A 2 -51.35 -27.59 -7.15
C THR A 2 -51.47 -26.08 -7.39
N LEU A 3 -50.62 -25.27 -6.73
CA LEU A 3 -49.96 -24.02 -7.17
C LEU A 3 -49.41 -23.31 -5.90
N ALA A 4 -48.25 -22.67 -5.83
CA ALA A 4 -47.00 -22.65 -6.59
C ALA A 4 -46.04 -21.81 -5.73
N GLY A 5 -44.89 -22.35 -5.33
CA GLY A 5 -43.87 -21.58 -4.62
C GLY A 5 -43.08 -20.73 -5.61
N ALA A 6 -43.19 -19.41 -5.53
CA ALA A 6 -42.36 -18.49 -6.30
C ALA A 6 -41.00 -18.34 -5.61
N ALA A 7 -40.01 -19.14 -6.03
CA ALA A 7 -38.63 -18.92 -5.66
C ALA A 7 -38.06 -17.79 -6.53
N LEU A 8 -37.89 -16.60 -5.94
CA LEU A 8 -37.08 -15.53 -6.53
C LEU A 8 -35.61 -15.94 -6.46
N GLY A 9 -35.11 -16.53 -7.54
CA GLY A 9 -33.68 -16.82 -7.72
C GLY A 9 -32.89 -15.52 -7.86
N GLY A 10 -32.27 -15.06 -6.77
CA GLY A 10 -31.26 -14.03 -6.82
C GLY A 10 -30.01 -14.58 -7.52
N ALA A 11 -29.71 -14.08 -8.71
CA ALA A 11 -28.45 -14.35 -9.38
C ALA A 11 -27.32 -13.72 -8.54
N ALA A 12 -26.64 -14.52 -7.73
CA ALA A 12 -25.39 -14.12 -7.12
C ALA A 12 -24.38 -13.91 -8.24
N VAL A 13 -24.04 -12.66 -8.54
CA VAL A 13 -22.89 -12.32 -9.38
C VAL A 13 -21.63 -12.63 -8.57
N TRP A 14 -21.07 -13.82 -8.81
CA TRP A 14 -19.73 -14.17 -8.34
C TRP A 14 -18.73 -13.38 -9.18
N GLY A 15 -18.43 -12.15 -8.75
CA GLY A 15 -17.36 -11.35 -9.36
C GLY A 15 -16.04 -12.11 -9.24
N SER A 16 -15.29 -12.21 -10.34
CA SER A 16 -13.90 -12.69 -10.30
C SER A 16 -13.07 -11.76 -9.40
N PRO A 17 -12.11 -12.28 -8.61
CA PRO A 17 -11.28 -11.42 -7.80
C PRO A 17 -10.49 -10.49 -8.72
N VAL A 18 -10.64 -9.16 -8.51
CA VAL A 18 -9.79 -8.18 -9.18
C VAL A 18 -8.38 -8.36 -8.63
N VAL A 19 -7.47 -8.83 -9.48
CA VAL A 19 -6.04 -8.86 -9.16
C VAL A 19 -5.53 -7.43 -9.36
N ALA A 20 -5.18 -6.77 -8.26
CA ALA A 20 -4.48 -5.49 -8.34
C ALA A 20 -3.07 -5.73 -8.88
N HIS A 21 -2.68 -4.94 -9.88
CA HIS A 21 -1.37 -5.01 -10.53
C HIS A 21 -0.52 -3.83 -10.09
N ALA A 22 0.81 -3.98 -10.22
CA ALA A 22 1.73 -2.88 -9.98
C ALA A 22 1.56 -1.77 -11.04
N ASP A 23 1.40 -0.54 -10.60
CA ASP A 23 1.35 0.70 -11.38
C ASP A 23 2.53 1.61 -10.98
N ALA A 24 3.64 1.43 -11.70
CA ALA A 24 4.84 2.25 -11.51
C ALA A 24 4.62 3.73 -11.82
N VAL A 25 3.68 4.06 -12.72
CA VAL A 25 3.41 5.45 -13.11
C VAL A 25 2.64 6.16 -11.99
N ALA A 26 1.61 5.52 -11.44
CA ALA A 26 0.86 6.04 -10.30
C ALA A 26 1.77 6.27 -9.09
N TYR A 27 2.66 5.31 -8.79
CA TYR A 27 3.66 5.45 -7.73
C TYR A 27 4.55 6.69 -7.97
N LEU A 28 5.16 6.79 -9.15
CA LEU A 28 6.07 7.87 -9.48
C LEU A 28 5.40 9.23 -9.41
N VAL A 29 4.18 9.37 -9.91
CA VAL A 29 3.41 10.62 -9.79
C VAL A 29 3.27 11.03 -8.31
N ASN A 30 2.92 10.10 -7.42
CA ASN A 30 2.67 10.41 -6.02
C ASN A 30 3.93 10.73 -5.20
N VAL A 31 5.10 10.16 -5.56
CA VAL A 31 6.35 10.34 -4.79
C VAL A 31 7.39 11.26 -5.45
N THR A 32 7.25 11.59 -6.73
CA THR A 32 8.20 12.50 -7.41
C THR A 32 7.62 13.89 -7.64
N VAL A 33 6.28 14.02 -7.74
CA VAL A 33 5.63 15.33 -7.88
C VAL A 33 5.41 15.98 -6.51
N ARG A 34 5.19 15.18 -5.46
CA ARG A 34 5.13 15.69 -4.08
C ARG A 34 6.54 16.10 -3.63
N PRO A 35 6.77 17.36 -3.25
CA PRO A 35 8.07 17.78 -2.73
C PRO A 35 8.40 17.06 -1.42
N GLY A 36 9.70 16.86 -1.16
CA GLY A 36 10.21 16.36 0.13
C GLY A 36 10.87 14.99 0.09
N TYR A 37 10.67 14.17 -0.95
CA TYR A 37 11.30 12.84 -1.01
C TYR A 37 12.72 12.84 -1.57
N GLY A 38 13.07 13.82 -2.41
CA GLY A 38 14.46 14.08 -2.81
C GLY A 38 15.15 12.99 -3.64
N PHE A 39 14.40 12.09 -4.27
CA PHE A 39 14.98 11.07 -5.14
C PHE A 39 15.73 11.71 -6.33
N PRO A 40 16.93 11.18 -6.71
CA PRO A 40 17.73 11.75 -7.79
C PRO A 40 17.11 11.54 -9.18
N ASP A 41 16.36 10.45 -9.37
CA ASP A 41 15.61 10.14 -10.58
C ASP A 41 14.45 9.14 -10.29
N ALA A 42 13.66 8.84 -11.32
CA ALA A 42 12.52 7.93 -11.23
C ALA A 42 12.93 6.49 -10.91
N GLN A 43 14.08 6.04 -11.42
CA GLN A 43 14.59 4.70 -11.18
C GLN A 43 14.99 4.51 -9.71
N ALA A 44 15.60 5.51 -9.09
CA ALA A 44 15.91 5.53 -7.68
C ALA A 44 14.64 5.51 -6.81
N ALA A 45 13.62 6.28 -7.18
CA ALA A 45 12.32 6.24 -6.50
C ALA A 45 11.67 4.84 -6.59
N LEU A 46 11.65 4.24 -7.78
CA LEU A 46 11.12 2.89 -7.97
C LEU A 46 11.92 1.84 -7.20
N ALA A 47 13.26 1.93 -7.20
CA ALA A 47 14.11 1.03 -6.44
C ALA A 47 13.81 1.14 -4.93
N TYR A 48 13.64 2.35 -4.42
CA TYR A 48 13.28 2.59 -3.02
C TYR A 48 11.91 1.99 -2.67
N GLY A 49 10.87 2.28 -3.47
CA GLY A 49 9.54 1.72 -3.28
C GLY A 49 9.50 0.19 -3.34
N ASN A 50 10.26 -0.42 -4.26
CA ASN A 50 10.39 -1.88 -4.34
C ASN A 50 11.13 -2.46 -3.11
N GLY A 51 12.11 -1.75 -2.57
CA GLY A 51 12.77 -2.14 -1.32
C GLY A 51 11.81 -2.15 -0.12
N VAL A 52 10.90 -1.17 -0.02
CA VAL A 52 9.81 -1.19 0.97
C VAL A 52 8.90 -2.40 0.74
N CYS A 53 8.60 -2.72 -0.52
CA CYS A 53 7.81 -3.92 -0.86
C CYS A 53 8.50 -5.24 -0.51
N ASP A 54 9.83 -5.32 -0.61
CA ASP A 54 10.60 -6.48 -0.13
C ASP A 54 10.48 -6.62 1.39
N GLN A 55 10.61 -5.53 2.13
CA GLN A 55 10.44 -5.52 3.59
C GLN A 55 9.04 -6.00 3.99
N LEU A 56 8.00 -5.48 3.35
CA LEU A 56 6.62 -5.93 3.59
C LEU A 56 6.45 -7.42 3.31
N ARG A 57 6.92 -7.91 2.16
CA ARG A 57 6.83 -9.34 1.80
C ARG A 57 7.62 -10.25 2.72
N SER A 58 8.73 -9.76 3.29
CA SER A 58 9.53 -10.47 4.28
C SER A 58 8.88 -10.51 5.68
N GLY A 59 7.77 -9.80 5.88
CA GLY A 59 7.08 -9.71 7.16
C GLY A 59 7.68 -8.71 8.15
N THR A 60 8.49 -7.75 7.67
CA THR A 60 8.99 -6.66 8.53
C THR A 60 7.81 -5.84 9.05
N GLY A 61 7.81 -5.55 10.35
CA GLY A 61 6.73 -4.80 10.99
C GLY A 61 6.68 -3.33 10.59
N TYR A 62 5.47 -2.77 10.50
CA TYR A 62 5.24 -1.37 10.13
C TYR A 62 6.07 -0.35 10.94
N PRO A 63 6.23 -0.46 12.28
CA PRO A 63 7.06 0.49 13.03
C PRO A 63 8.52 0.52 12.57
N SER A 64 9.08 -0.64 12.21
CA SER A 64 10.47 -0.74 11.73
C SER A 64 10.62 -0.17 10.32
N ILE A 65 9.65 -0.42 9.44
CA ILE A 65 9.62 0.18 8.09
C ILE A 65 9.50 1.70 8.23
N MET A 66 8.58 2.20 9.06
CA MET A 66 8.41 3.62 9.36
C MET A 66 9.72 4.28 9.82
N ALA A 67 10.38 3.69 10.81
CA ALA A 67 11.66 4.20 11.31
C ALA A 67 12.75 4.21 10.23
N GLY A 68 12.80 3.17 9.39
CA GLY A 68 13.70 3.10 8.24
C GLY A 68 13.45 4.23 7.25
N VAL A 69 12.19 4.41 6.83
CA VAL A 69 11.80 5.46 5.87
C VAL A 69 12.11 6.85 6.40
N LYS A 70 11.76 7.15 7.66
CA LYS A 70 12.09 8.43 8.29
C LYS A 70 13.59 8.71 8.29
N ARG A 71 14.41 7.71 8.66
CA ARG A 71 15.87 7.83 8.65
C ARG A 71 16.41 8.07 7.25
N ASP A 72 15.96 7.30 6.26
CA ASP A 72 16.50 7.36 4.90
C ASP A 72 16.12 8.67 4.20
N LEU A 73 14.94 9.23 4.51
CA LEU A 73 14.50 10.55 4.04
C LEU A 73 15.07 11.71 4.88
N GLY A 74 15.68 11.42 6.03
CA GLY A 74 16.16 12.44 6.96
C GLY A 74 15.04 13.33 7.53
N THR A 75 13.85 12.77 7.77
CA THR A 75 12.66 13.51 8.21
C THR A 75 12.11 12.98 9.54
N SER A 76 11.48 13.85 10.33
CA SER A 76 10.64 13.46 11.48
C SER A 76 9.17 13.36 11.13
N ASP A 77 8.76 13.80 9.94
CA ASP A 77 7.37 13.82 9.48
C ASP A 77 6.86 12.40 9.20
N GLU A 78 6.01 11.89 10.11
CA GLU A 78 5.41 10.57 9.98
C GLU A 78 4.34 10.50 8.88
N TYR A 79 3.70 11.62 8.54
CA TYR A 79 2.73 11.67 7.44
C TYR A 79 3.43 11.49 6.11
N GLN A 80 4.57 12.15 5.92
CA GLN A 80 5.39 11.99 4.73
C GLN A 80 5.86 10.53 4.56
N ALA A 81 6.37 9.92 5.63
CA ALA A 81 6.85 8.55 5.62
C ALA A 81 5.71 7.52 5.44
N SER A 82 4.61 7.65 6.19
CA SER A 82 3.43 6.77 6.04
C SER A 82 2.82 6.85 4.64
N TYR A 83 2.79 8.04 4.04
CA TYR A 83 2.30 8.20 2.68
C TYR A 83 3.16 7.43 1.69
N LEU A 84 4.49 7.53 1.75
CA LEU A 84 5.37 6.77 0.87
C LEU A 84 5.17 5.26 1.02
N ILE A 85 5.09 4.76 2.27
CA ILE A 85 4.86 3.33 2.55
C ILE A 85 3.53 2.87 1.94
N THR A 86 2.49 3.67 2.10
CA THR A 86 1.15 3.38 1.57
C THR A 86 1.14 3.40 0.04
N GLN A 87 1.84 4.34 -0.58
CA GLN A 87 1.98 4.40 -2.04
C GLN A 87 2.75 3.20 -2.59
N ALA A 88 3.86 2.80 -1.96
CA ALA A 88 4.59 1.60 -2.36
C ALA A 88 3.70 0.35 -2.28
N ALA A 89 2.96 0.18 -1.18
CA ALA A 89 2.08 -0.98 -1.01
C ALA A 89 0.91 -1.01 -2.00
N ASN A 90 0.24 0.12 -2.21
CA ASN A 90 -0.91 0.19 -3.12
C ASN A 90 -0.50 0.02 -4.58
N GLU A 91 0.57 0.71 -4.97
CA GLU A 91 0.92 0.86 -6.38
C GLU A 91 2.00 -0.11 -6.84
N LEU A 92 2.90 -0.61 -5.99
CA LEU A 92 4.00 -1.49 -6.42
C LEU A 92 3.85 -2.94 -5.97
N CYS A 93 3.25 -3.17 -4.80
CA CYS A 93 3.07 -4.52 -4.25
C CYS A 93 1.71 -4.74 -3.60
N PRO A 94 0.60 -4.64 -4.36
CA PRO A 94 -0.75 -4.75 -3.80
C PRO A 94 -1.03 -6.08 -3.11
N ALA A 95 -0.33 -7.16 -3.50
CA ALA A 95 -0.39 -8.45 -2.83
C ALA A 95 0.08 -8.40 -1.35
N ALA A 96 0.89 -7.40 -0.97
CA ALA A 96 1.40 -7.20 0.38
C ALA A 96 0.54 -6.25 1.24
N ILE A 97 -0.55 -5.68 0.72
CA ILE A 97 -1.42 -4.73 1.45
C ILE A 97 -1.95 -5.35 2.75
N TRP A 98 -2.32 -6.63 2.73
CA TRP A 98 -2.79 -7.29 3.94
C TRP A 98 -1.72 -7.31 5.04
N GLN A 99 -0.48 -7.61 4.68
CA GLN A 99 0.66 -7.62 5.61
C GLN A 99 0.95 -6.21 6.16
N LEU A 100 0.87 -5.18 5.31
CA LEU A 100 0.96 -3.79 5.76
C LEU A 100 -0.12 -3.48 6.81
N ARG A 101 -1.39 -3.75 6.50
CA ARG A 101 -2.52 -3.46 7.40
C ARG A 101 -2.42 -4.22 8.71
N HIS A 102 -2.05 -5.50 8.64
CA HIS A 102 -1.89 -6.33 9.83
C HIS A 102 -0.76 -5.81 10.72
N SER A 103 0.39 -5.49 10.13
CA SER A 103 1.56 -5.02 10.89
C SER A 103 1.43 -3.58 11.41
N ALA A 104 0.56 -2.78 10.82
CA ALA A 104 0.22 -1.42 11.29
C ALA A 104 -0.91 -1.40 12.34
N ALA A 105 -1.50 -2.55 12.68
CA ALA A 105 -2.57 -2.62 13.66
C ALA A 105 -2.10 -2.07 15.03
N GLY A 106 -2.81 -1.08 15.56
CA GLY A 106 -2.45 -0.41 16.82
C GLY A 106 -1.28 0.57 16.71
N TYR A 107 -0.75 0.82 15.50
CA TYR A 107 0.17 1.92 15.28
C TYR A 107 -0.59 3.25 15.34
N HIS A 108 -0.05 4.21 16.09
CA HIS A 108 -0.54 5.58 16.16
C HIS A 108 0.53 6.49 15.61
N LEU A 109 0.15 7.36 14.67
CA LEU A 109 1.04 8.42 14.24
C LEU A 109 1.23 9.38 15.42
N GLU A 110 2.48 9.71 15.72
CA GLU A 110 2.75 10.77 16.67
C GLU A 110 2.22 12.09 16.10
N SER A 111 1.24 12.67 16.79
CA SER A 111 0.70 13.98 16.45
C SER A 111 1.72 15.04 16.86
N GLU A 112 2.26 15.75 15.88
CA GLU A 112 3.04 16.98 16.07
C GLU A 112 2.24 18.07 16.81
#